data_AF-A0A817JYG0-F1
#
_entry.id   AF-A0A817JYG0-F1
#
_cell.length_a   1.000
_cell.length_b   1.000
_cell.length_c   1.000
_cell.angle_alpha   90.00
_cell.angle_beta   90.00
_cell.angle_gamma   90.00
#
_symmetry.space_group_name_H-M   'P 1'
#
loop_
_entity.id
_entity.type
_entity.pdbx_description
1 polymer ?
#
loop_
_entity_poly.entity_id
_entity_poly.type
_entity_poly.pdbx_seq_one_letter_code
_entity_poly.pdbx_strand_id
1 'polypeptide(L)'
;MSYCPTRWAKWFREGREEVKGEARSGRSVIETTSENNEQVRFLIDDDPCITIEKMQEQIGLSHGTVQRIITDHLNLKKVTARYIPKNLTDFQRAERLRRCQQNLATFQEGTWRLCDIITGDESWLYHTQIGRKLSNAA
;
A
#
# COMPACT_ATOMS: atom_id res chain seq x y z
N MET A 1 -13.73 9.13 -32.44
CA MET A 1 -13.45 10.56 -32.30
C MET A 1 -13.11 11.12 -33.68
N SER A 2 -14.07 11.71 -34.41
CA SER A 2 -13.74 12.39 -35.67
C SER A 2 -13.33 13.83 -35.35
N TYR A 3 -12.08 14.18 -35.65
CA TYR A 3 -11.66 15.58 -35.68
C TYR A 3 -12.31 16.21 -36.91
N CYS A 4 -13.26 17.13 -36.69
CA CYS A 4 -13.94 17.84 -37.76
C CYS A 4 -13.16 19.14 -38.06
N PRO A 5 -12.45 19.26 -39.20
CA PRO A 5 -11.57 20.39 -39.48
C PRO A 5 -12.30 21.74 -39.56
N THR A 6 -13.57 21.73 -39.98
CA THR A 6 -14.41 22.93 -40.07
C THR A 6 -14.73 23.53 -38.70
N ARG A 7 -14.89 22.70 -37.66
CA ARG A 7 -15.15 23.17 -36.29
C ARG A 7 -13.92 23.85 -35.68
N TRP A 8 -12.74 23.30 -35.92
CA TRP A 8 -11.46 23.89 -35.49
C TRP A 8 -11.16 25.21 -36.21
N ALA A 9 -11.37 25.26 -37.53
CA ALA A 9 -11.18 26.49 -38.32
C ALA A 9 -12.12 27.63 -37.90
N LYS A 10 -13.26 27.32 -37.26
CA LYS A 10 -14.15 28.31 -36.64
C LYS A 10 -13.59 28.79 -35.30
N TRP A 11 -13.23 27.87 -34.41
CA TRP A 11 -12.67 28.19 -33.09
C TRP A 11 -11.40 29.04 -33.15
N PHE A 12 -10.49 28.76 -34.08
CA PHE A 12 -9.29 29.59 -34.27
C PHE A 12 -9.63 31.00 -34.76
N ARG A 13 -10.64 31.16 -35.62
CA ARG A 13 -11.13 32.48 -36.05
C ARG A 13 -11.80 33.26 -34.91
N GLU A 14 -12.38 32.55 -33.95
CA GLU A 14 -13.00 33.11 -32.75
C GLU A 14 -11.98 33.39 -31.62
N GLY A 15 -10.68 33.25 -31.89
CA GLY A 15 -9.60 33.61 -30.96
C GLY A 15 -9.22 32.50 -29.97
N ARG A 16 -9.67 31.26 -30.18
CA ARG A 16 -9.24 30.14 -29.34
C ARG A 16 -7.83 29.69 -29.75
N GLU A 17 -6.85 29.92 -28.88
CA GLU A 17 -5.45 29.51 -29.09
C GLU A 17 -5.14 28.14 -28.48
N GLU A 18 -5.97 27.67 -27.55
CA GLU A 18 -5.75 26.40 -26.87
C GLU A 18 -6.26 25.20 -27.65
N VAL A 19 -5.35 24.29 -27.98
CA VAL A 19 -5.64 22.99 -28.61
C VAL A 19 -6.20 21.98 -27.59
N LYS A 20 -6.04 22.22 -26.29
CA LYS A 20 -6.65 21.37 -25.26
C LYS A 20 -8.16 21.54 -25.27
N GLY A 21 -8.90 20.43 -25.26
CA GLY A 21 -10.35 20.45 -25.11
C GLY A 21 -10.76 21.11 -23.80
N GLU A 22 -11.86 21.85 -23.83
CA GLU A 22 -12.48 22.39 -22.62
C GLU A 22 -12.78 21.28 -21.60
N ALA A 23 -12.86 21.65 -20.33
CA ALA A 23 -13.25 20.74 -19.27
C ALA A 23 -14.62 20.15 -19.60
N ARG A 24 -14.64 18.87 -19.99
CA ARG A 24 -15.88 18.14 -20.25
C ARG A 24 -16.56 17.94 -18.90
N SER A 25 -17.88 18.11 -18.83
CA SER A 25 -18.64 17.56 -17.72
C SER A 25 -18.50 16.03 -17.79
N GLY A 26 -17.55 15.48 -17.04
CA GLY A 26 -17.40 14.04 -16.89
C GLY A 26 -18.62 13.44 -16.19
N ARG A 27 -18.64 12.10 -16.05
CA ARG A 27 -19.63 11.43 -15.22
C ARG A 27 -19.62 12.08 -13.84
N SER A 28 -20.80 12.51 -13.38
CA SER A 28 -20.95 13.19 -12.09
C SER A 28 -20.39 12.28 -10.99
N VAL A 29 -19.43 12.82 -10.23
CA VAL A 29 -18.75 12.21 -9.08
C VAL A 29 -19.71 12.23 -7.88
N ILE A 30 -20.96 11.78 -8.06
CA ILE A 30 -21.98 11.77 -6.99
C ILE A 30 -21.60 10.74 -5.92
N GLU A 31 -20.84 9.70 -6.28
CA GLU A 31 -20.44 8.65 -5.34
C GLU A 31 -19.23 9.04 -4.47
N THR A 32 -18.59 10.19 -4.70
CA THR A 32 -17.35 10.61 -4.02
C THR A 32 -17.54 11.93 -3.27
N THR A 33 -18.71 12.04 -2.62
CA THR A 33 -19.05 13.11 -1.67
C THR A 33 -18.11 13.08 -0.46
N SER A 34 -17.90 14.22 0.19
CA SER A 34 -17.11 14.30 1.45
C SER A 34 -17.60 13.29 2.50
N GLU A 35 -18.91 13.12 2.63
CA GLU A 35 -19.55 12.13 3.52
C GLU A 35 -19.06 10.70 3.23
N ASN A 36 -19.09 10.28 1.97
CA ASN A 36 -18.64 8.94 1.57
C ASN A 36 -17.14 8.75 1.81
N ASN A 37 -16.34 9.81 1.61
CA ASN A 37 -14.90 9.77 1.88
C ASN A 37 -14.63 9.61 3.38
N GLU A 38 -15.39 10.31 4.23
CA GLU A 38 -15.30 10.20 5.68
C GLU A 38 -15.76 8.84 6.18
N GLN A 39 -16.83 8.27 5.61
CA GLN A 39 -17.27 6.91 5.95
C GLN A 39 -16.22 5.85 5.60
N VAL A 40 -15.63 5.91 4.40
CA VAL A 40 -14.53 4.99 4.03
C VAL A 40 -13.34 5.18 4.97
N ARG A 41 -13.01 6.43 5.34
CA ARG A 41 -11.92 6.71 6.28
C ARG A 41 -12.20 6.11 7.65
N PHE A 42 -13.41 6.29 8.17
CA PHE A 42 -13.82 5.73 9.45
C PHE A 42 -13.66 4.21 9.50
N LEU A 43 -14.08 3.50 8.44
CA LEU A 43 -13.93 2.04 8.36
C LEU A 43 -12.46 1.59 8.36
N ILE A 44 -11.59 2.34 7.68
CA ILE A 44 -10.14 2.05 7.64
C ILE A 44 -9.47 2.31 9.00
N ASP A 45 -9.89 3.37 9.68
CA ASP A 45 -9.33 3.75 10.98
C ASP A 45 -9.77 2.76 12.09
N ASP A 46 -10.96 2.15 11.97
CA ASP A 46 -11.45 1.08 12.86
C ASP A 46 -10.77 -0.27 12.61
N ASP A 47 -10.73 -0.72 11.34
CA ASP A 47 -10.00 -1.93 10.92
C ASP A 47 -9.11 -1.63 9.70
N PRO A 48 -7.80 -1.40 9.91
CA PRO A 48 -6.86 -1.17 8.83
C PRO A 48 -6.68 -2.34 7.85
N CYS A 49 -7.17 -3.54 8.20
CA CYS A 49 -7.13 -4.74 7.36
C CYS A 49 -8.45 -5.01 6.61
N ILE A 50 -9.46 -4.15 6.75
CA ILE A 50 -10.77 -4.35 6.12
C ILE A 50 -10.65 -4.41 4.58
N THR A 51 -11.39 -5.34 3.96
CA THR A 51 -11.38 -5.50 2.50
C THR A 51 -12.35 -4.54 1.83
N ILE A 52 -12.10 -4.26 0.54
CA ILE A 52 -12.99 -3.39 -0.24
C ILE A 52 -14.39 -4.01 -0.32
N GLU A 53 -14.50 -5.32 -0.51
CA GLU A 53 -15.78 -6.03 -0.55
C GLU A 53 -16.56 -5.81 0.75
N LYS A 54 -15.89 -5.83 1.90
CA LYS A 54 -16.55 -5.61 3.18
C LYS A 54 -17.02 -4.18 3.36
N MET A 55 -16.20 -3.21 2.92
CA MET A 55 -16.61 -1.81 2.89
C MET A 55 -17.85 -1.64 2.01
N GLN A 56 -17.86 -2.21 0.80
CA GLN A 56 -19.01 -2.12 -0.12
C GLN A 56 -20.31 -2.62 0.50
N GLU A 57 -20.27 -3.73 1.24
CA GLU A 57 -21.44 -4.25 1.96
C GLU A 57 -21.99 -3.26 3.00
N GLN A 58 -21.11 -2.48 3.65
CA GLN A 58 -21.49 -1.57 4.73
C GLN A 58 -21.98 -0.21 4.23
N ILE A 59 -21.34 0.35 3.20
CA ILE A 59 -21.65 1.72 2.70
C ILE A 59 -22.45 1.72 1.39
N GLY A 60 -22.65 0.56 0.76
CA GLY A 60 -23.43 0.43 -0.48
C GLY A 60 -22.77 1.03 -1.73
N LEU A 61 -21.47 1.38 -1.66
CA LEU A 61 -20.73 1.92 -2.80
C LEU A 61 -20.19 0.80 -3.71
N SER A 62 -19.94 1.15 -4.97
CA SER A 62 -19.30 0.24 -5.91
C SER A 62 -17.82 0.03 -5.56
N HIS A 63 -17.27 -1.15 -5.86
CA HIS A 63 -15.88 -1.50 -5.61
C HIS A 63 -14.91 -0.45 -6.16
N GLY A 64 -15.14 -0.04 -7.42
CA GLY A 64 -14.30 0.93 -8.10
C GLY A 64 -14.36 2.32 -7.46
N THR A 65 -15.50 2.71 -6.88
CA THR A 65 -15.61 3.96 -6.14
C THR A 65 -14.88 3.87 -4.81
N VAL A 66 -15.05 2.80 -4.04
CA VAL A 66 -14.30 2.62 -2.78
C VAL A 66 -12.79 2.64 -3.05
N GLN A 67 -12.35 1.92 -4.08
CA GLN A 67 -10.95 1.92 -4.48
C GLN A 67 -10.46 3.34 -4.84
N ARG A 68 -11.24 4.10 -5.61
CA ARG A 68 -10.92 5.49 -5.97
C ARG A 68 -10.89 6.41 -4.75
N ILE A 69 -11.79 6.23 -3.79
CA ILE A 69 -11.77 6.98 -2.53
C ILE A 69 -10.46 6.73 -1.79
N ILE A 70 -10.07 5.46 -1.65
CA ILE A 70 -8.84 5.06 -0.97
C ILE A 70 -7.61 5.68 -1.65
N THR A 71 -7.48 5.53 -2.98
CA THR A 71 -6.27 5.94 -3.69
C THR A 71 -6.21 7.43 -4.01
N ASP A 72 -7.31 8.02 -4.47
CA ASP A 72 -7.28 9.36 -5.08
C ASP A 72 -7.69 10.44 -4.07
N HIS A 73 -8.62 10.12 -3.15
CA HIS A 73 -9.14 11.09 -2.18
C HIS A 73 -8.46 11.00 -0.81
N LEU A 74 -8.20 9.78 -0.31
CA LEU A 74 -7.50 9.56 0.96
C LEU A 74 -5.98 9.43 0.79
N ASN A 75 -5.51 9.26 -0.45
CA ASN A 75 -4.10 9.07 -0.79
C ASN A 75 -3.45 7.91 -0.03
N LEU A 76 -4.21 6.83 0.15
CA LEU A 76 -3.78 5.62 0.83
C LEU A 76 -3.38 4.54 -0.18
N LYS A 77 -2.50 3.64 0.26
CA LYS A 77 -2.08 2.48 -0.51
C LYS A 77 -2.18 1.22 0.34
N LYS A 78 -2.57 0.11 -0.28
CA LYS A 78 -2.52 -1.19 0.37
C LYS A 78 -1.07 -1.55 0.70
N VAL A 79 -0.83 -1.91 1.96
CA VAL A 79 0.42 -2.53 2.40
C VAL A 79 0.09 -3.88 2.99
N THR A 80 0.74 -4.94 2.50
CA THR A 80 0.54 -6.29 3.03
C THR A 80 1.18 -6.40 4.42
N ALA A 81 0.47 -7.04 5.35
CA ALA A 81 0.99 -7.33 6.68
C ALA A 81 2.31 -8.13 6.61
N ARG A 82 3.23 -7.83 7.52
CA ARG A 82 4.50 -8.57 7.64
C ARG A 82 4.30 -9.76 8.56
N TYR A 83 4.94 -10.89 8.23
CA TYR A 83 4.98 -12.05 9.10
C TYR A 83 5.72 -11.71 10.41
N ILE A 84 5.10 -12.03 11.55
CA ILE A 84 5.69 -11.88 12.87
C ILE A 84 5.92 -13.29 13.44
N PRO A 85 7.17 -13.71 13.71
CA PRO A 85 7.47 -15.09 14.12
C PRO A 85 6.79 -15.53 15.42
N LYS A 86 6.52 -14.60 16.33
CA LYS A 86 5.93 -14.88 17.64
C LYS A 86 5.08 -13.73 18.14
N ASN A 87 3.88 -14.04 18.63
CA ASN A 87 3.09 -13.09 19.39
C ASN A 87 3.62 -13.02 20.82
N LEU A 88 4.19 -11.88 21.20
CA LEU A 88 4.83 -11.70 22.50
C LEU A 88 3.81 -11.36 23.58
N THR A 89 4.06 -11.79 24.81
CA THR A 89 3.31 -11.30 25.99
C THR A 89 3.79 -9.90 26.40
N ASP A 90 2.99 -9.18 27.19
CA ASP A 90 3.39 -7.87 27.73
C ASP A 90 4.69 -7.95 28.53
N PHE A 91 4.84 -9.00 29.34
CA PHE A 91 6.07 -9.26 30.07
C PHE A 91 7.28 -9.45 29.13
N GLN A 92 7.13 -10.24 28.05
CA GLN A 92 8.21 -10.44 27.07
C GLN A 92 8.56 -9.14 26.33
N ARG A 93 7.57 -8.29 26.02
CA ARG A 93 7.80 -6.96 25.45
C ARG A 93 8.59 -6.07 26.40
N ALA A 94 8.18 -6.01 27.67
CA ALA A 94 8.85 -5.20 28.69
C ALA A 94 10.31 -5.65 28.91
N GLU A 95 10.54 -6.96 29.03
CA GLU A 95 11.90 -7.49 29.18
C GLU A 95 12.78 -7.20 27.97
N ARG A 96 12.26 -7.35 26.74
CA ARG A 96 13.01 -7.00 25.53
C ARG A 96 13.40 -5.52 25.52
N LEU A 97 12.47 -4.61 25.84
CA LEU A 97 12.75 -3.19 25.91
C LEU A 97 13.83 -2.88 26.96
N ARG A 98 13.71 -3.46 28.16
CA ARG A 98 14.69 -3.31 29.23
C ARG A 98 16.09 -3.75 28.78
N ARG A 99 16.20 -4.92 28.14
CA ARG A 99 17.49 -5.43 27.62
C ARG A 99 18.05 -4.55 26.51
N CYS A 100 17.22 -4.08 25.59
CA CYS A 100 17.65 -3.16 24.53
C CYS A 100 18.17 -1.83 25.10
N GLN A 101 17.50 -1.26 26.09
CA GLN A 101 17.93 -0.03 26.76
C GLN A 101 19.26 -0.22 27.49
N GLN A 102 19.42 -1.33 28.21
CA GLN A 102 20.68 -1.69 28.87
C GLN A 102 21.82 -1.81 27.84
N ASN A 103 21.61 -2.58 26.77
CA ASN A 103 22.62 -2.77 25.72
C ASN A 103 23.01 -1.43 25.07
N LEU A 104 22.03 -0.55 24.81
CA LEU A 104 22.27 0.76 24.23
C LEU A 104 23.10 1.65 25.16
N ALA A 105 22.78 1.71 26.45
CA ALA A 105 23.53 2.48 27.43
C ALA A 105 24.99 2.00 27.50
N THR A 106 25.19 0.69 27.62
CA THR A 106 26.54 0.09 27.69
C THR A 106 27.35 0.32 26.42
N PHE A 107 26.69 0.36 25.24
CA PHE A 107 27.33 0.72 23.98
C PHE A 107 27.72 2.21 23.95
N GLN A 108 26.85 3.10 24.44
CA GLN A 108 27.13 4.54 24.52
C GLN A 108 28.23 4.89 25.53
N GLU A 109 28.31 4.15 26.64
CA GLU A 109 29.39 4.26 27.64
C GLU A 109 30.75 3.77 27.12
N GLY A 110 30.77 3.06 25.99
CA GLY A 110 32.01 2.54 25.40
C GLY A 110 32.56 1.29 26.09
N THR A 111 31.80 0.69 27.01
CA THR A 111 32.16 -0.54 27.74
C THR A 111 32.38 -1.73 26.80
N TRP A 112 31.70 -1.73 25.66
CA TRP A 112 31.86 -2.70 24.58
C TRP A 112 31.47 -2.06 23.24
N ARG A 113 32.04 -2.56 22.14
CA ARG A 113 31.70 -2.15 20.78
C ARG A 113 31.12 -3.33 20.00
N LEU A 114 30.43 -3.05 18.91
CA LEU A 114 29.85 -4.10 18.06
C LEU A 114 30.90 -5.09 17.51
N CYS A 115 32.13 -4.63 17.27
CA CYS A 115 33.24 -5.49 16.82
C CYS A 115 33.83 -6.39 17.90
N ASP A 116 33.43 -6.21 19.16
CA ASP A 116 33.87 -7.06 20.27
C ASP A 116 32.90 -8.25 20.48
N ILE A 117 31.79 -8.30 19.74
CA ILE A 117 30.73 -9.31 19.87
C ILE A 117 30.95 -10.45 18.89
N ILE A 118 31.07 -11.68 19.40
CA ILE A 118 30.99 -12.90 18.59
C ILE A 118 29.61 -13.53 18.84
N THR A 119 28.87 -13.81 17.77
CA THR A 119 27.54 -14.43 17.82
C THR A 119 27.44 -15.60 16.85
N GLY A 120 26.52 -16.52 17.11
CA GLY A 120 26.24 -17.66 16.26
C GLY A 120 24.80 -18.15 16.50
N ASP A 121 24.18 -18.67 15.45
CA ASP A 121 22.87 -19.31 15.46
C ASP A 121 22.86 -20.46 14.45
N GLU A 122 21.94 -21.40 14.60
CA GLU A 122 21.83 -22.56 13.73
C GLU A 122 20.74 -22.33 12.68
N SER A 123 20.98 -22.77 11.45
CA SER A 123 20.01 -22.64 10.35
C SER A 123 19.90 -23.93 9.57
N TRP A 124 18.67 -24.32 9.26
CA TRP A 124 18.39 -25.51 8.45
C TRP A 124 18.68 -25.23 6.97
N LEU A 125 19.51 -26.08 6.36
CA LEU A 125 19.78 -26.06 4.92
C LEU A 125 19.09 -27.25 4.27
N TYR A 126 18.10 -26.98 3.42
CA TYR A 126 17.42 -28.03 2.67
C TYR A 126 18.27 -28.44 1.46
N HIS A 127 18.67 -29.72 1.42
CA HIS A 127 19.28 -30.31 0.24
C HIS A 127 18.18 -30.85 -0.69
N THR A 128 18.19 -30.44 -1.96
CA THR A 128 17.34 -31.03 -3.00
C THR A 128 18.18 -31.57 -4.15
N GLN A 129 17.85 -32.78 -4.61
CA GLN A 129 18.43 -33.32 -5.83
C GLN A 129 17.66 -32.77 -7.02
N ILE A 130 18.30 -31.92 -7.82
CA ILE A 130 17.72 -31.45 -9.08
C ILE A 130 17.64 -32.64 -10.03
N GLY A 131 16.42 -33.08 -10.35
CA GLY A 131 16.20 -34.17 -11.31
C GLY A 131 16.87 -33.85 -12.65
N ARG A 132 17.63 -34.81 -13.19
CA ARG A 132 18.16 -34.69 -14.56
C ARG A 132 16.98 -34.57 -15.54
N LYS A 133 17.05 -33.60 -16.46
CA LYS A 133 16.15 -33.55 -17.62
C LYS A 133 16.20 -34.92 -18.30
N LEU A 134 15.07 -35.64 -18.31
CA LEU A 134 14.90 -36.72 -19.25
C LEU A 134 14.90 -36.09 -20.63
N SER A 135 15.91 -36.40 -21.44
CA SER A 135 15.91 -36.07 -22.86
C SER A 135 14.67 -36.74 -23.47
N ASN A 136 13.84 -35.98 -24.17
CA ASN A 136 12.71 -36.53 -24.92
C ASN A 136 13.26 -37.62 -25.85
N ALA A 137 12.90 -38.87 -25.56
CA ALA A 137 13.14 -39.98 -26.47
C ALA A 137 12.20 -39.79 -27.67
N ALA A 138 12.79 -39.80 -28.86
CA ALA A 138 12.11 -39.68 -30.15
C ALA A 138 11.28 -40.92 -30.50
#